data_AF-A0A432HZY3-F1
#
_entry.id   AF-A0A432HZY3-F1
#
_cell.length_a   1.000
_cell.length_b   1.000
_cell.length_c   1.000
_cell.angle_alpha   90.00
_cell.angle_beta   90.00
_cell.angle_gamma   90.00
#
_symmetry.space_group_name_H-M   'P 1'
#
loop_
_entity.id
_entity.type
_entity.pdbx_description
1 polymer ?
#
loop_
_entity_poly.entity_id
_entity_poly.type
_entity_poly.pdbx_seq_one_letter_code
_entity_poly.pdbx_strand_id
1 'polypeptide(L)'
;MRQRVRAMHRLTPEEVDSILAMVATNAIIREPTEASLQVPDPDDQHVWDLLVSLLEAILVTGDATLVRGAPRHASGVLPRIFVESL
;
A
#
# COMPACT_ATOMS: atom_id res chain seq x y z
N MET A 1 1.07 -9.55 -10.48
CA MET A 1 2.15 -9.07 -9.58
C MET A 1 3.42 -8.77 -10.39
N ARG A 2 4.13 -7.65 -10.14
CA ARG A 2 5.36 -7.25 -10.87
C ARG A 2 6.48 -8.30 -10.73
N GLN A 3 7.22 -8.58 -11.81
CA GLN A 3 8.26 -9.64 -11.85
C GLN A 3 9.36 -9.46 -10.79
N ARG A 4 9.83 -8.23 -10.58
CA ARG A 4 10.86 -7.92 -9.57
C ARG A 4 10.44 -8.30 -8.16
N VAL A 5 9.18 -8.05 -7.80
CA VAL A 5 8.65 -8.36 -6.46
C VAL A 5 8.53 -9.88 -6.29
N ARG A 6 8.05 -10.60 -7.31
CA ARG A 6 7.99 -12.07 -7.29
C ARG A 6 9.38 -12.69 -7.04
N ALA A 7 10.39 -12.22 -7.78
CA ALA A 7 11.76 -12.70 -7.66
C ALA A 7 12.36 -12.41 -6.28
N MET A 8 12.12 -11.22 -5.74
CA MET A 8 12.59 -10.83 -4.41
C MET A 8 12.03 -11.73 -3.30
N HIS A 9 10.77 -12.14 -3.42
CA HIS A 9 10.10 -13.02 -2.45
C HIS A 9 10.21 -14.51 -2.78
N ARG A 10 10.88 -14.87 -3.88
CA ARG A 10 11.03 -16.26 -4.36
C ARG A 10 9.71 -17.01 -4.51
N LEU A 11 8.65 -16.29 -4.90
CA LEU A 11 7.32 -16.85 -5.05
C LEU A 11 7.20 -17.64 -6.36
N THR A 12 6.63 -18.82 -6.26
CA THR A 12 6.15 -19.61 -7.40
C THR A 12 4.95 -18.92 -8.07
N PRO A 13 4.62 -19.24 -9.34
CA PRO A 13 3.40 -18.77 -9.98
C PRO A 13 2.14 -19.06 -9.16
N GLU A 14 2.04 -20.26 -8.59
CA GLU A 14 0.87 -20.74 -7.84
C GLU A 14 0.68 -19.96 -6.54
N GLU A 15 1.77 -19.65 -5.83
CA GLU A 15 1.73 -18.80 -4.63
C GLU A 15 1.29 -17.37 -4.97
N VAL A 16 1.73 -16.83 -6.12
CA VAL A 16 1.29 -15.51 -6.56
C VAL A 16 -0.21 -15.49 -6.85
N ASP A 17 -0.72 -16.51 -7.54
CA ASP A 17 -2.14 -16.60 -7.85
C ASP A 17 -2.98 -16.75 -6.57
N SER A 18 -2.52 -17.55 -5.61
CA SER A 18 -3.19 -17.70 -4.30
C SER A 18 -3.26 -16.37 -3.54
N ILE A 19 -2.15 -15.61 -3.48
CA ILE A 19 -2.12 -14.29 -2.85
C ILE A 19 -3.07 -13.32 -3.55
N LEU A 20 -3.05 -13.26 -4.89
CA LEU A 20 -3.90 -12.36 -5.65
C LEU A 20 -5.38 -12.71 -5.48
N ALA A 21 -5.73 -14.01 -5.43
CA ALA A 21 -7.10 -14.45 -5.16
C ALA A 21 -7.57 -14.05 -3.75
N MET A 22 -6.71 -14.18 -2.74
CA MET A 22 -6.99 -13.72 -1.38
C MET A 22 -7.23 -12.21 -1.35
N VAL A 23 -6.38 -11.41 -2.00
CA VAL A 23 -6.56 -9.95 -2.07
C VAL A 23 -7.86 -9.62 -2.79
N ALA A 24 -8.12 -10.22 -3.96
CA ALA A 24 -9.34 -9.95 -4.72
C ALA A 24 -10.63 -10.29 -3.94
N THR A 25 -10.58 -11.32 -3.09
CA THR A 25 -11.73 -11.76 -2.28
C THR A 25 -11.98 -10.85 -1.09
N ASN A 26 -10.92 -10.28 -0.48
CA ASN A 26 -11.02 -9.56 0.79
C ASN A 26 -10.84 -8.04 0.66
N ALA A 27 -10.33 -7.55 -0.47
CA ALA A 27 -10.10 -6.12 -0.67
C ALA A 27 -11.41 -5.34 -0.82
N ILE A 28 -11.40 -4.11 -0.32
CA ILE A 28 -12.48 -3.15 -0.53
C ILE A 28 -12.00 -2.14 -1.56
N ILE A 29 -12.73 -2.04 -2.68
CA ILE A 29 -12.46 -1.02 -3.70
C ILE A 29 -13.04 0.31 -3.24
N ARG A 30 -12.22 1.36 -3.33
CA ARG A 30 -12.57 2.73 -2.95
C ARG A 30 -12.15 3.67 -4.07
N GLU A 31 -13.04 4.59 -4.42
CA GLU A 31 -12.69 5.72 -5.27
C GLU A 31 -12.13 6.83 -4.38
N PRO A 32 -10.89 7.29 -4.60
CA PRO A 32 -10.36 8.40 -3.84
C PRO A 32 -11.03 9.70 -4.26
N THR A 33 -11.16 10.64 -3.33
CA THR A 33 -11.36 12.05 -3.67
C THR A 33 -10.00 12.63 -4.04
N GLU A 34 -9.92 13.42 -5.12
CA GLU A 34 -8.68 14.08 -5.51
C GLU A 34 -8.12 14.89 -4.33
N ALA A 35 -6.92 14.53 -3.86
CA ALA A 35 -6.26 15.27 -2.80
C ALA A 35 -5.38 16.36 -3.40
N SER A 36 -5.35 17.52 -2.73
CA SER A 36 -4.47 18.64 -3.13
C SER A 36 -3.00 18.44 -2.75
N LEU A 37 -2.65 17.31 -2.13
CA LEU A 37 -1.31 17.04 -1.62
C LEU A 37 -0.48 16.32 -2.68
N GLN A 38 0.63 16.93 -3.09
CA GLN A 38 1.60 16.30 -3.99
C GLN A 38 2.47 15.28 -3.26
N VAL A 39 2.55 14.08 -3.80
CA VAL A 39 3.48 13.02 -3.36
C VAL A 39 4.87 13.24 -3.99
N PRO A 40 5.98 12.77 -3.36
CA PRO A 40 7.32 12.90 -3.95
C PRO A 40 7.51 12.20 -5.30
N ASP A 41 6.85 11.05 -5.50
CA ASP A 41 6.82 10.32 -6.77
C ASP A 41 5.40 10.39 -7.36
N PRO A 42 5.18 11.11 -8.46
CA PRO A 42 3.85 11.27 -9.08
C PRO A 42 3.13 9.96 -9.39
N ASP A 43 3.86 8.86 -9.64
CA ASP A 43 3.26 7.56 -9.91
C ASP A 43 2.52 6.98 -8.68
N ASP A 44 2.82 7.47 -7.48
CA ASP A 44 2.20 7.08 -6.21
C ASP A 44 1.05 8.02 -5.78
N GLN A 45 0.65 9.00 -6.60
CA GLN A 45 -0.36 10.01 -6.22
C GLN A 45 -1.70 9.38 -5.82
N HIS A 46 -2.10 8.33 -6.54
CA HIS A 46 -3.32 7.57 -6.25
C HIS A 46 -3.36 6.97 -4.83
N VAL A 47 -2.21 6.57 -4.27
CA VAL A 47 -2.11 6.09 -2.89
C VAL A 47 -2.38 7.23 -1.91
N TRP A 48 -1.87 8.43 -2.22
CA TRP A 48 -2.06 9.63 -1.42
C TRP A 48 -3.51 10.09 -1.41
N ASP A 49 -4.13 10.15 -2.58
CA ASP A 49 -5.53 10.56 -2.71
C ASP A 49 -6.43 9.63 -1.88
N LEU A 50 -6.14 8.32 -1.89
CA LEU A 50 -6.87 7.34 -1.08
C LEU A 50 -6.65 7.53 0.42
N LEU A 51 -5.41 7.74 0.87
CA LEU A 51 -5.11 7.96 2.29
C LEU A 51 -5.75 9.22 2.83
N VAL A 52 -5.77 10.29 2.04
CA VAL A 52 -6.39 11.57 2.44
C VAL A 52 -7.91 11.45 2.50
N SER A 53 -8.49 10.61 1.66
CA SER A 53 -9.94 10.37 1.62
C SER A 53 -10.46 9.52 2.79
N LEU A 54 -9.58 8.88 3.56
CA LEU A 54 -9.93 7.94 4.62
C LEU A 54 -9.37 8.41 5.96
N LEU A 55 -10.25 8.84 6.85
CA LEU A 55 -9.91 9.14 8.24
C LEU A 55 -9.28 7.90 8.91
N GLU A 56 -8.14 8.12 9.58
CA GLU A 56 -7.42 7.10 10.36
C GLU A 56 -6.88 5.91 9.55
N ALA A 57 -6.73 6.06 8.22
CA ALA A 57 -6.09 5.03 7.40
C ALA A 57 -4.60 4.86 7.73
N ILE A 58 -4.14 3.61 7.69
CA ILE A 58 -2.74 3.22 7.85
C ILE A 58 -2.25 2.63 6.53
N LEU A 59 -1.24 3.26 5.91
CA LEU A 59 -0.52 2.71 4.77
C LEU A 59 0.52 1.70 5.26
N VAL A 60 0.35 0.44 4.91
CA VAL A 60 1.37 -0.59 5.14
C VAL A 60 2.17 -0.81 3.85
N THR A 61 3.45 -0.40 3.85
CA THR A 61 4.29 -0.48 2.64
C THR A 61 5.78 -0.70 2.95
N GLY A 62 6.45 -1.47 2.08
CA GLY A 62 7.91 -1.61 2.11
C GLY A 62 8.67 -0.41 1.54
N ASP A 63 7.97 0.57 0.96
CA ASP A 63 8.58 1.79 0.46
C ASP A 63 8.86 2.78 1.61
N ALA A 64 10.14 2.95 1.93
CA ALA A 64 10.54 3.82 3.04
C ALA A 64 10.30 5.33 2.75
N THR A 65 10.21 5.73 1.49
CA THR A 65 9.91 7.12 1.10
C THR A 65 8.43 7.41 1.37
N LEU A 66 7.53 6.50 1.01
CA LEU A 66 6.11 6.63 1.32
C LEU A 66 5.84 6.60 2.83
N VAL A 67 6.54 5.72 3.58
CA VAL A 67 6.42 5.67 5.05
C VAL A 67 6.80 7.01 5.69
N ARG A 68 7.92 7.62 5.28
CA ARG A 68 8.37 8.91 5.84
C ARG A 68 7.50 10.09 5.37
N GLY A 69 6.89 9.98 4.20
CA GLY A 69 6.13 11.06 3.58
C GLY A 69 4.71 11.20 4.12
N ALA A 70 4.15 10.17 4.78
CA ALA A 70 2.72 10.04 5.07
C ALA A 70 2.04 11.34 5.57
N PRO A 71 0.82 11.69 5.09
CA PRO A 71 0.10 12.88 5.52
C PRO A 71 -0.12 12.86 7.04
N ARG A 72 -0.14 14.03 7.69
CA ARG A 72 -0.23 14.14 9.16
C ARG A 72 -1.44 13.45 9.81
N HIS A 73 -2.53 13.27 9.07
CA HIS A 73 -3.76 12.62 9.55
C HIS A 73 -3.83 11.12 9.22
N ALA A 74 -2.84 10.60 8.52
CA ALA A 74 -2.65 9.19 8.21
C ALA A 74 -1.30 8.74 8.77
N SER A 75 -1.03 7.43 8.72
CA SER A 75 0.28 6.91 9.10
C SER A 75 0.79 5.93 8.05
N GLY A 76 2.10 5.96 7.82
CA GLY A 76 2.80 4.96 7.03
C GLY A 76 3.62 4.07 7.95
N VAL A 77 3.54 2.75 7.77
CA VAL A 77 4.31 1.78 8.55
C VAL A 77 4.91 0.69 7.67
N LEU A 78 6.04 0.14 8.10
CA LEU A 78 6.64 -1.03 7.45
C LEU A 78 5.80 -2.29 7.74
N PRO A 79 5.72 -3.27 6.81
CA PRO A 79 4.94 -4.49 7.00
C PRO A 79 5.34 -5.27 8.25
N ARG A 80 6.62 -5.32 8.57
CA ARG A 80 7.14 -5.95 9.79
C ARG A 80 6.53 -5.33 11.05
N ILE A 81 6.54 -4.01 11.14
CA ILE A 81 6.03 -3.28 12.30
C ILE A 81 4.52 -3.48 12.45
N PHE A 82 3.78 -3.47 11.33
CA PHE A 82 2.35 -3.73 11.34
C PHE A 82 2.04 -5.13 11.87
N VAL A 83 2.71 -6.17 11.37
CA VAL A 83 2.51 -7.55 11.84
C VAL A 83 2.88 -7.72 13.30
N GLU A 84 3.93 -7.05 13.79
CA GLU A 84 4.33 -7.07 15.20
C GLU A 84 3.33 -6.35 16.13
N SER A 85 2.40 -5.57 15.58
CA SER A 85 1.37 -4.83 16.33
C SER A 85 -0.01 -5.50 16.34
N LEU A 86 -0.18 -6.64 15.66
CA LEU A 86 -1.41 -7.46 15.66
C LEU A 86 -1.41 -8.44 16.84
#